data_AF-A0A959IVQ4-F1
#
_entry.id   AF-A0A959IVQ4-F1
#
_cell.length_a   1.000
_cell.length_b   1.000
_cell.length_c   1.000
_cell.angle_alpha   90.00
_cell.angle_beta   90.00
_cell.angle_gamma   90.00
#
_symmetry.space_group_name_H-M   'P 1'
#
loop_
_entity.id
_entity.type
_entity.pdbx_description
1 polymer ?
#
loop_
_entity_poly.entity_id
_entity_poly.type
_entity_poly.pdbx_seq_one_letter_code
_entity_poly.pdbx_strand_id
1 'polypeptide(L)'
;MATRNAGDRPEEEQEKPRLTREKLRDALGIFQFIQPYRWSLIVGLLLLFLSSFVFMLFPYLAGLMVDIAQGNSKYTFSLKDVGWILLGVLVLQGTFSYA
;
A
#
# COMPACT_ATOMS: atom_id res chain seq x y z
N MET A 1 -20.54 24.76 -53.65
CA MET A 1 -19.53 25.24 -52.67
C MET A 1 -19.45 24.19 -51.58
N ALA A 2 -18.31 23.50 -51.47
CA ALA A 2 -18.15 22.20 -50.83
C ALA A 2 -18.31 22.25 -49.30
N THR A 3 -18.91 21.20 -48.73
CA THR A 3 -19.05 20.96 -47.30
C THR A 3 -17.66 20.71 -46.68
N ARG A 4 -17.32 21.46 -45.62
CA ARG A 4 -16.09 21.29 -44.84
C ARG A 4 -16.11 19.91 -44.19
N ASN A 5 -15.11 19.12 -44.55
CA ASN A 5 -14.82 17.79 -44.03
C ASN A 5 -14.55 17.88 -42.51
N ALA A 6 -15.41 17.25 -41.70
CA ALA A 6 -15.23 17.08 -40.27
C ALA A 6 -14.42 15.81 -39.98
N GLY A 7 -13.31 15.65 -40.69
CA GLY A 7 -12.32 14.59 -40.49
C GLY A 7 -11.15 15.14 -39.69
N ASP A 8 -10.71 14.34 -38.72
CA ASP A 8 -9.36 14.37 -38.14
C ASP A 8 -9.08 15.53 -37.18
N ARG A 9 -9.74 15.49 -36.01
CA ARG A 9 -9.05 15.97 -34.81
C ARG A 9 -7.97 14.93 -34.51
N PRO A 10 -6.67 15.24 -34.64
CA PRO A 10 -5.66 14.33 -34.14
C PRO A 10 -5.94 14.19 -32.65
N GLU A 11 -6.33 12.98 -32.23
CA GLU A 11 -6.28 12.62 -30.83
C GLU A 11 -4.84 12.90 -30.43
N GLU A 12 -4.64 13.90 -29.56
CA GLU A 12 -3.35 14.24 -29.00
C GLU A 12 -2.87 12.97 -28.29
N GLU A 13 -2.11 12.16 -29.01
CA GLU A 13 -1.35 11.05 -28.50
C GLU A 13 -0.38 11.69 -27.51
N GLN A 14 -0.81 11.75 -26.25
CA GLN A 14 0.00 12.24 -25.15
C GLN A 14 1.23 11.34 -25.11
N GLU A 15 2.30 11.78 -25.79
CA GLU A 15 3.60 11.13 -25.77
C GLU A 15 3.90 10.84 -24.29
N LYS A 16 3.94 9.56 -23.92
CA LYS A 16 4.19 9.14 -22.54
C LYS A 16 5.39 9.93 -22.03
N PRO A 17 5.23 10.78 -21.00
CA PRO A 17 6.29 11.68 -20.58
C PRO A 17 7.52 10.84 -20.28
N ARG A 18 8.59 11.07 -21.06
CA ARG A 18 9.83 10.31 -20.94
C ARG A 18 10.40 10.57 -19.55
N LEU A 19 10.73 9.50 -18.82
CA LEU A 19 11.37 9.56 -17.51
C LEU A 19 12.80 10.08 -17.68
N THR A 20 12.96 11.39 -17.62
CA THR A 20 14.26 12.07 -17.65
C THR A 20 14.69 12.42 -16.22
N ARG A 21 16.00 12.41 -15.95
CA ARG A 21 16.56 12.81 -14.64
C ARG A 21 16.08 14.19 -14.17
N GLU A 22 15.85 15.10 -15.11
CA GLU A 22 15.32 16.45 -14.86
C GLU A 22 13.89 16.40 -14.31
N LYS A 23 13.01 15.59 -14.91
CA LYS A 23 11.63 15.34 -14.45
C LYS A 23 11.58 14.71 -13.06
N LEU A 24 12.52 13.80 -12.76
CA LEU A 24 12.65 13.22 -11.42
C LEU A 24 13.05 14.29 -10.39
N ARG A 25 13.96 15.20 -10.74
CA ARG A 25 14.37 16.32 -9.88
C ARG A 25 13.20 17.27 -9.62
N ASP A 26 12.41 17.59 -10.64
CA ASP A 26 11.23 18.45 -10.50
C ASP A 26 10.16 17.79 -9.61
N ALA A 27 9.92 16.49 -9.78
CA ALA A 27 9.00 15.72 -8.93
C ALA A 27 9.47 15.65 -7.47
N LEU A 28 10.77 15.47 -7.25
CA LEU A 28 11.38 15.55 -5.91
C LEU A 28 11.27 16.96 -5.30
N GLY A 29 11.25 18.00 -6.14
CA GLY A 29 11.01 19.38 -5.73
C GLY A 29 9.65 19.58 -5.06
N ILE A 30 8.63 18.79 -5.38
CA ILE A 30 7.30 18.87 -4.73
C ILE A 30 7.39 18.53 -3.24
N PHE A 31 8.27 17.59 -2.86
CA PHE A 31 8.46 17.21 -1.47
C PHE A 31 9.00 18.35 -0.60
N GLN A 32 9.64 19.38 -1.19
CA GLN A 32 10.08 20.58 -0.47
C GLN A 32 8.89 21.35 0.15
N PHE A 33 7.73 21.33 -0.50
CA PHE A 33 6.52 22.00 0.00
C PHE A 33 5.86 21.21 1.15
N ILE A 34 6.16 19.91 1.25
CA ILE A 34 5.63 19.02 2.30
C ILE A 34 6.52 19.08 3.56
N GLN A 35 7.70 19.73 3.48
CA GLN A 35 8.67 19.80 4.58
C GLN A 35 8.09 20.23 5.95
N PRO A 36 7.19 21.23 6.08
CA PRO A 36 6.58 21.57 7.36
C PRO A 36 5.65 20.47 7.91
N TYR A 37 5.05 19.66 7.03
CA TYR A 37 4.12 18.57 7.38
C TYR A 37 4.77 17.18 7.34
N ARG A 38 6.11 17.11 7.24
CA ARG A 38 6.87 15.85 7.16
C ARG A 38 6.52 14.84 8.25
N TRP A 39 6.18 15.31 9.46
CA TRP A 39 5.77 14.44 10.55
C TRP A 39 4.41 13.78 10.30
N SER A 40 3.43 14.53 9.79
CA SER A 40 2.14 13.97 9.40
C SER A 40 2.30 12.94 8.28
N LEU A 41 3.21 13.20 7.33
CA LEU A 41 3.52 12.25 6.26
C LEU A 41 4.20 10.99 6.78
N ILE A 42 5.18 11.12 7.69
CA ILE A 42 5.84 9.96 8.32
C ILE A 42 4.85 9.12 9.12
N VAL A 43 3.98 9.76 9.92
CA VAL A 43 2.94 9.05 10.67
C VAL A 43 1.98 8.35 9.73
N GLY A 44 1.51 9.03 8.68
CA GLY A 44 0.65 8.43 7.66
C GLY A 44 1.32 7.26 6.94
N LEU A 45 2.60 7.38 6.61
CA LEU A 45 3.39 6.33 5.97
C LEU A 45 3.60 5.12 6.90
N LEU A 46 3.86 5.36 8.18
CA LEU A 46 3.94 4.31 9.20
C LEU A 46 2.60 3.60 9.37
N LEU A 47 1.49 4.33 9.46
CA LEU A 47 0.15 3.75 9.53
C LEU A 47 -0.15 2.90 8.28
N LEU A 48 0.15 3.44 7.09
CA LEU A 48 -0.05 2.75 5.82
C LEU A 48 0.76 1.45 5.74
N PHE A 49 2.03 1.52 6.15
CA PHE A 49 2.91 0.36 6.23
C PHE A 49 2.38 -0.68 7.22
N LEU A 50 2.01 -0.25 8.43
CA LEU A 50 1.52 -1.15 9.48
C LEU A 50 0.21 -1.83 9.07
N SER A 51 -0.69 -1.10 8.42
CA SER A 51 -1.93 -1.64 7.85
C SER A 51 -1.64 -2.72 6.81
N SER A 52 -0.73 -2.44 5.87
CA SER A 52 -0.32 -3.41 4.86
C SER A 52 0.38 -4.64 5.47
N PHE A 53 1.18 -4.42 6.51
CA PHE A 53 1.87 -5.48 7.23
C PHE A 53 0.88 -6.40 7.95
N VAL A 54 -0.11 -5.82 8.64
CA VAL A 54 -1.19 -6.57 9.30
C VAL A 54 -1.98 -7.41 8.30
N PHE A 55 -2.30 -6.84 7.13
CA PHE A 55 -2.99 -7.58 6.07
C PHE A 55 -2.19 -8.81 5.61
N MET A 56 -0.87 -8.70 5.52
CA MET A 56 0.02 -9.82 5.19
C MET A 56 0.20 -10.82 6.34
N LEU A 57 0.06 -10.37 7.59
CA LEU A 57 0.16 -11.25 8.76
C LEU A 57 -1.01 -12.24 8.84
N PHE A 58 -2.18 -11.87 8.31
CA PHE A 58 -3.36 -12.74 8.24
C PHE A 58 -3.11 -14.09 7.54
N PRO A 59 -2.69 -14.14 6.26
CA PRO A 59 -2.39 -15.39 5.58
C PRO A 59 -1.20 -16.12 6.20
N TYR A 60 -0.23 -15.40 6.77
CA TYR A 60 0.89 -16.01 7.50
C TYR A 60 0.43 -16.76 8.75
N LEU A 61 -0.38 -16.13 9.61
CA LEU A 61 -0.93 -16.75 10.81
C LEU A 61 -1.86 -17.92 10.46
N ALA A 62 -2.65 -17.81 9.39
CA ALA A 62 -3.48 -18.90 8.88
C ALA A 62 -2.62 -20.09 8.42
N GLY A 63 -1.54 -19.84 7.66
CA GLY A 63 -0.58 -20.88 7.27
C GLY A 63 0.08 -21.54 8.48
N LEU A 64 0.45 -20.74 9.49
CA LEU A 64 1.05 -21.25 10.73
C LEU A 64 0.06 -22.12 11.54
N MET A 65 -1.24 -21.78 11.56
CA MET A 65 -2.26 -22.65 12.15
C MET A 65 -2.38 -23.99 11.41
N VAL A 66 -2.32 -23.98 10.07
CA VAL A 66 -2.33 -25.20 9.25
C VAL A 66 -1.08 -26.06 9.54
N ASP A 67 0.10 -25.44 9.61
CA ASP A 67 1.36 -26.13 9.91
C ASP A 67 1.36 -26.79 11.31
N ILE A 68 0.82 -26.09 12.32
CA ILE A 68 0.68 -26.66 13.67
C ILE A 68 -0.33 -27.83 13.66
N ALA A 69 -1.46 -27.68 12.96
CA ALA A 69 -2.45 -28.75 12.86
C ALA A 69 -1.90 -30.01 12.15
N GLN A 70 -0.96 -29.82 11.21
CA GLN A 70 -0.28 -30.92 10.50
C GLN A 70 0.90 -31.52 11.28
N GLY A 71 1.24 -31.00 12.47
CA GLY A 71 2.33 -31.50 13.31
C GLY A 71 3.73 -31.17 12.79
N ASN A 72 3.86 -30.26 11.81
CA ASN A 72 5.13 -29.87 11.18
C ASN A 72 5.75 -28.59 11.78
N SER A 73 5.20 -28.07 12.90
CA SER A 73 5.64 -26.78 13.44
C SER A 73 7.04 -26.86 14.07
N LYS A 74 8.00 -26.12 13.50
CA LYS A 74 9.35 -25.90 14.06
C LYS A 74 9.39 -25.00 15.30
N TYR A 75 8.28 -24.35 15.64
CA TYR A 75 8.17 -23.40 16.76
C TYR A 75 7.11 -23.86 17.77
N THR A 76 7.36 -23.63 19.07
CA THR A 76 6.45 -23.95 20.19
C THR A 76 5.29 -22.93 20.32
N PHE A 77 4.84 -22.32 19.22
CA PHE A 77 3.66 -21.46 19.27
C PHE A 77 2.42 -22.34 19.32
N SER A 78 1.64 -22.22 20.39
CA SER A 78 0.37 -22.94 20.50
C SER A 78 -0.69 -22.25 19.64
N LEU A 79 -1.70 -22.99 19.14
CA LEU A 79 -2.84 -22.42 18.40
C LEU A 79 -3.46 -21.22 19.13
N LYS A 80 -3.47 -21.28 20.47
CA LYS A 80 -4.01 -20.25 21.33
C LYS A 80 -3.22 -18.93 21.23
N ASP A 81 -1.90 -18.98 21.13
CA ASP A 81 -1.04 -17.79 21.06
C ASP A 81 -1.21 -17.07 19.73
N VAL A 82 -1.28 -17.84 18.65
CA VAL A 82 -1.56 -17.35 17.29
C VAL A 82 -2.96 -16.71 17.24
N GLY A 83 -3.94 -17.33 17.89
CA GLY A 83 -5.29 -16.79 18.02
C GLY A 83 -5.35 -15.47 18.78
N TRP A 84 -4.59 -15.32 19.88
CA TRP A 84 -4.51 -14.06 20.61
C TRP A 84 -3.82 -12.95 19.81
N ILE A 85 -2.75 -13.27 19.07
CA ILE A 85 -2.09 -12.34 18.17
C ILE A 85 -3.06 -11.87 17.08
N LEU A 86 -3.79 -12.81 16.46
CA LEU A 86 -4.78 -12.50 15.43
C LEU A 86 -5.89 -11.59 15.96
N LEU A 87 -6.39 -11.86 17.16
CA LEU A 87 -7.42 -11.05 17.81
C LEU A 87 -6.92 -9.64 18.12
N GLY A 88 -5.72 -9.50 18.67
CA GLY A 88 -5.11 -8.18 18.93
C GLY A 88 -4.90 -7.38 17.65
N VAL A 89 -4.44 -8.04 16.59
CA VAL A 89 -4.27 -7.46 15.26
C VAL A 89 -5.61 -6.99 14.68
N LEU A 90 -6.68 -7.78 14.84
CA LEU A 90 -8.02 -7.43 14.36
C LEU A 90 -8.60 -6.20 15.05
N VAL A 91 -8.43 -6.10 16.37
CA VAL A 91 -8.87 -4.92 17.14
C VAL A 91 -8.10 -3.68 16.72
N LEU A 92 -6.77 -3.78 16.63
CA LEU A 92 -5.91 -2.67 16.21
C LEU A 92 -6.26 -2.20 14.78
N GLN A 93 -6.37 -3.14 13.84
CA GLN A 93 -6.72 -2.85 12.46
C GLN A 93 -8.12 -2.24 12.33
N GLY A 94 -9.09 -2.74 13.10
CA GLY A 94 -10.44 -2.17 13.16
C GLY A 94 -10.44 -0.71 13.61
N THR A 95 -9.67 -0.38 14.65
CA THR A 95 -9.54 1.01 15.11
C THR A 95 -8.90 1.93 14.09
N PHE A 96 -7.89 1.47 13.33
CA PHE A 96 -7.26 2.25 12.27
C PHE A 96 -8.06 2.31 10.97
N SER A 97 -9.00 1.39 10.74
CA SER A 97 -9.84 1.39 9.53
C SER A 97 -10.98 2.41 9.58
N TYR A 98 -11.37 2.84 10.78
CA TYR A 98 -12.46 3.79 11.02
C TYR A 98 -11.99 5.13 11.62
N ALA A 99 -10.68 5.31 11.83
CA ALA A 99 -10.04 6.56 12.24
C ALA A 99 -9.32 7.21 11.05
#